data_AF-A0A821V7R5-F1
#
_entry.id   AF-A0A821V7R5-F1
#
_cell.length_a   1.000
_cell.length_b   1.000
_cell.length_c   1.000
_cell.angle_alpha   90.00
_cell.angle_beta   90.00
_cell.angle_gamma   90.00
#
_symmetry.space_group_name_H-M   'P 1'
#
loop_
_entity.id
_entity.type
_entity.pdbx_description
1 polymer ?
#
loop_
_entity_poly.entity_id
_entity_poly.type
_entity_poly.pdbx_seq_one_letter_code
_entity_poly.pdbx_strand_id
1 'polypeptide(L)'
;MSMKIEYNPYRINLLFYIEKSIVNDETKPILNVYNNNNQEKWYIVARQLVLPFMISGFGMVAAGLLLERTKELKVFQEITEIYILVPALLDLKGNLEMTLASRLSTQANIGNIDKICKFKDLFIGNVILIQLQAIVIGFLAALVSILISWLSQGHFNIRYALILCSSSVSTATIASTVLGVVMMIVIVLSHKCKINPDNIATPVAASLGDLTTVIVLAGVSEFLFQITNFHSLLLMMTIVFFLTLIPIWTIICARNEHVKDVLIHGWSPIIAAMFISSTGGLIL
;
A
#
# COMPACT_ATOMS: atom_id res chain seq x y z
N MET A 1 22.39 -22.56 -56.84
CA MET A 1 23.70 -21.95 -56.50
C MET A 1 23.78 -21.87 -54.98
N SER A 2 24.21 -22.96 -54.34
CA SER A 2 24.24 -23.08 -52.87
C SER A 2 25.66 -22.85 -52.40
N MET A 3 25.89 -21.73 -51.71
CA MET A 3 27.18 -21.33 -51.18
C MET A 3 27.49 -22.18 -49.93
N LYS A 4 28.45 -23.11 -50.04
CA LYS A 4 28.97 -23.85 -48.88
C LYS A 4 29.81 -22.88 -48.03
N ILE A 5 29.35 -22.58 -46.82
CA ILE A 5 30.15 -21.90 -45.80
C ILE A 5 31.03 -22.98 -45.16
N GLU A 6 32.32 -22.91 -45.42
CA GLU A 6 33.32 -23.83 -44.89
C GLU A 6 33.59 -23.49 -43.41
N TYR A 7 33.21 -24.42 -42.52
CA TYR A 7 33.35 -24.26 -41.07
C TYR A 7 34.81 -24.48 -40.68
N ASN A 8 35.52 -23.41 -40.32
CA ASN A 8 36.91 -23.46 -39.86
C ASN A 8 36.96 -23.43 -38.31
N PRO A 9 37.20 -24.59 -37.65
CA PRO A 9 37.15 -24.70 -36.19
C PRO A 9 38.29 -23.96 -35.44
N TYR A 10 39.27 -23.42 -36.15
CA TYR A 10 40.40 -22.71 -35.52
C TYR A 10 40.11 -21.23 -35.19
N ARG A 11 39.09 -20.59 -35.80
CA ARG A 11 38.74 -19.18 -35.53
C ARG A 11 37.95 -18.98 -34.23
N ILE A 12 37.19 -19.97 -33.79
CA ILE A 12 36.38 -19.90 -32.56
C ILE A 12 37.28 -20.01 -31.32
N ASN A 13 38.31 -20.85 -31.36
CA ASN A 13 39.27 -20.97 -30.26
C ASN A 13 40.12 -19.70 -30.08
N LEU A 14 40.41 -18.95 -31.14
CA LEU A 14 41.17 -17.70 -31.01
C LEU A 14 40.34 -16.57 -30.40
N LEU A 15 39.05 -16.47 -30.74
CA LEU A 15 38.11 -15.52 -30.10
C LEU A 15 37.86 -15.86 -28.63
N PHE A 16 37.68 -17.15 -28.29
CA PHE A 16 37.59 -17.59 -26.90
C PHE A 16 38.88 -17.38 -26.10
N TYR A 17 40.05 -17.51 -26.74
CA TYR A 17 41.34 -17.29 -26.09
C TYR A 17 41.63 -15.80 -25.86
N ILE A 18 41.20 -14.92 -26.78
CA ILE A 18 41.29 -13.45 -26.65
C ILE A 18 40.31 -12.94 -25.60
N GLU A 19 39.08 -13.49 -25.54
CA GLU A 19 38.10 -13.15 -24.50
C GLU A 19 38.57 -13.61 -23.10
N LYS A 20 39.24 -14.77 -23.00
CA LYS A 20 39.83 -15.24 -21.72
C LYS A 20 41.09 -14.48 -21.30
N SER A 21 41.88 -13.96 -22.23
CA SER A 21 43.12 -13.24 -21.90
C SER A 21 42.88 -11.78 -21.53
N ILE A 22 41.81 -11.15 -22.04
CA ILE A 22 41.38 -9.79 -21.62
C ILE A 22 40.75 -9.79 -20.22
N VAL A 23 40.13 -10.90 -19.80
CA VAL A 23 39.38 -11.01 -18.53
C VAL A 23 40.27 -11.28 -17.29
N ASN A 24 41.58 -11.49 -17.46
CA ASN A 24 42.36 -12.17 -16.41
C ASN A 24 43.19 -11.31 -15.46
N ASP A 25 43.31 -9.98 -15.62
CA ASP A 25 43.99 -9.16 -14.58
C ASP A 25 43.36 -7.78 -14.33
N GLU A 26 42.88 -7.06 -15.34
CA GLU A 26 42.31 -5.71 -15.12
C GLU A 26 40.85 -5.73 -14.65
N THR A 27 40.08 -6.76 -15.01
CA THR A 27 38.66 -6.90 -14.61
C THR A 27 38.48 -7.61 -13.28
N LYS A 28 39.49 -8.33 -12.76
CA LYS A 28 39.43 -9.02 -11.45
C LYS A 28 39.17 -8.07 -10.27
N PRO A 29 39.83 -6.90 -10.14
CA PRO A 29 39.50 -5.95 -9.07
C PRO A 29 38.10 -5.35 -9.25
N ILE A 30 37.65 -5.14 -10.50
CA ILE A 30 36.33 -4.57 -10.79
C ILE A 30 35.22 -5.59 -10.49
N LEU A 31 35.40 -6.86 -10.87
CA LEU A 31 34.54 -7.98 -10.51
C LEU A 31 34.56 -8.28 -9.01
N ASN A 32 35.71 -8.15 -8.33
CA ASN A 32 35.79 -8.31 -6.87
C ASN A 32 35.13 -7.14 -6.11
N VAL A 33 35.23 -5.90 -6.61
CA VAL A 33 34.52 -4.75 -6.04
C VAL A 33 33.02 -4.85 -6.30
N TYR A 34 32.61 -5.35 -7.47
CA TYR A 34 31.20 -5.60 -7.79
C TYR A 34 30.61 -6.77 -6.98
N ASN A 35 31.36 -7.86 -6.78
CA ASN A 35 30.95 -8.99 -5.94
C ASN A 35 30.98 -8.68 -4.44
N ASN A 36 31.92 -7.86 -3.95
CA ASN A 36 31.95 -7.47 -2.53
C ASN A 36 30.85 -6.46 -2.15
N ASN A 37 30.37 -5.64 -3.10
CA ASN A 37 29.36 -4.62 -2.79
C ASN A 37 27.90 -5.13 -2.85
N ASN A 38 27.62 -6.28 -3.49
CA ASN A 38 26.25 -6.71 -3.77
C ASN A 38 25.78 -7.97 -3.02
N GLN A 39 26.59 -8.55 -2.13
CA GLN A 39 26.12 -9.60 -1.22
C GLN A 39 25.95 -9.03 0.19
N GLU A 40 24.81 -8.40 0.45
CA GLU A 40 24.32 -8.36 1.83
C GLU A 40 24.22 -9.81 2.29
N LYS A 41 25.14 -10.21 3.18
CA LYS A 41 25.16 -11.55 3.72
C LYS A 41 23.80 -11.85 4.34
N TRP A 42 23.18 -12.97 3.97
CA TRP A 42 21.82 -13.35 4.39
C TRP A 42 21.60 -13.24 5.92
N TYR A 43 22.66 -13.45 6.71
CA TYR A 43 22.62 -13.33 8.16
C TYR A 43 22.50 -11.87 8.65
N ILE A 44 23.02 -10.89 7.90
CA ILE A 44 22.86 -9.46 8.19
C ILE A 44 21.43 -9.05 7.93
N VAL A 45 20.86 -9.46 6.79
CA VAL A 45 19.45 -9.24 6.44
C VAL A 45 18.55 -9.91 7.48
N ALA A 46 18.79 -11.17 7.82
CA ALA A 46 18.04 -11.88 8.84
C ALA A 46 18.05 -11.13 10.17
N ARG A 47 19.22 -10.69 10.64
CA ARG A 47 19.33 -9.92 11.90
C ARG A 47 18.62 -8.56 11.83
N GLN A 48 18.61 -7.90 10.68
CA GLN A 48 17.90 -6.64 10.48
C GLN A 48 16.37 -6.84 10.49
N LEU A 49 15.88 -7.96 9.96
CA LEU A 49 14.44 -8.23 9.84
C LEU A 49 13.81 -8.77 11.12
N VAL A 50 14.55 -9.49 11.97
CA VAL A 50 14.01 -10.13 13.18
C VAL A 50 13.22 -9.15 14.06
N LEU A 51 13.78 -7.98 14.38
CA LEU A 51 13.13 -7.01 15.25
C LEU A 51 11.89 -6.36 14.60
N PRO A 52 11.96 -5.77 13.39
CA PRO A 52 10.79 -5.24 12.69
C PRO A 52 9.67 -6.26 12.51
N PHE A 53 10.00 -7.51 12.15
CA PHE A 53 8.99 -8.56 11.96
C PHE A 53 8.35 -8.97 13.28
N MET A 54 9.11 -9.06 14.38
CA MET A 54 8.53 -9.33 15.69
C MET A 54 7.57 -8.23 16.13
N ILE A 55 7.98 -6.96 16.01
CA ILE A 55 7.14 -5.80 16.31
C ILE A 55 5.89 -5.83 15.44
N SER A 56 6.05 -6.17 14.15
CA SER A 56 4.94 -6.28 13.21
C SER A 56 3.94 -7.38 13.62
N GLY A 57 4.45 -8.56 13.96
CA GLY A 57 3.65 -9.69 14.43
C GLY A 57 2.83 -9.34 15.68
N PHE A 58 3.44 -8.72 16.69
CA PHE A 58 2.72 -8.26 17.87
C PHE A 58 1.66 -7.20 17.54
N GLY A 59 1.97 -6.27 16.63
CA GLY A 59 1.02 -5.24 16.23
C GLY A 59 -0.17 -5.79 15.44
N MET A 60 0.04 -6.80 14.57
CA MET A 60 -1.05 -7.49 13.88
C MET A 60 -1.94 -8.27 14.86
N VAL A 61 -1.36 -8.98 15.84
CA VAL A 61 -2.14 -9.63 16.91
C VAL A 61 -2.92 -8.59 17.72
N ALA A 62 -2.31 -7.46 18.07
CA ALA A 62 -2.98 -6.38 18.77
C ALA A 62 -4.13 -5.78 17.95
N ALA A 63 -3.99 -5.65 16.62
CA ALA A 63 -5.07 -5.20 15.74
C ALA A 63 -6.24 -6.19 15.72
N GLY A 64 -5.95 -7.50 15.70
CA GLY A 64 -6.98 -8.55 15.80
C GLY A 64 -7.72 -8.51 17.13
N LEU A 65 -7.00 -8.39 18.26
CA LEU A 65 -7.61 -8.25 19.58
C LEU A 65 -8.43 -6.95 19.71
N LEU A 66 -7.96 -5.86 19.10
CA LEU A 66 -8.69 -4.62 19.08
C LEU A 66 -9.99 -4.76 18.27
N LEU A 67 -9.94 -5.38 17.10
CA LEU A 67 -11.12 -5.68 16.28
C LEU A 67 -12.12 -6.57 17.02
N GLU A 68 -11.65 -7.50 17.85
CA GLU A 68 -12.51 -8.28 18.72
C GLU A 68 -13.24 -7.39 19.74
N ARG A 69 -12.55 -6.41 20.33
CA ARG A 69 -13.18 -5.45 21.25
C ARG A 69 -14.15 -4.50 20.56
N THR A 70 -13.95 -4.15 19.29
CA THR A 70 -14.90 -3.29 18.57
C THR A 70 -16.26 -3.97 18.38
N LYS A 71 -16.34 -5.30 18.50
CA LYS A 71 -17.63 -6.05 18.49
C LYS A 71 -18.57 -5.67 19.63
N GLU A 72 -18.06 -5.09 20.72
CA GLU A 72 -18.85 -4.62 21.86
C GLU A 72 -19.51 -3.24 21.58
N LEU A 73 -19.07 -2.52 20.54
CA LEU A 73 -19.66 -1.23 20.17
C LEU A 73 -21.03 -1.42 19.52
N LYS A 74 -21.98 -0.52 19.85
CA LYS A 74 -23.36 -0.60 19.37
C LYS A 74 -23.44 -0.59 17.84
N VAL A 75 -22.63 0.23 17.17
CA VAL A 75 -22.61 0.30 15.70
C VAL A 75 -22.22 -1.04 15.05
N PHE A 76 -21.31 -1.80 15.65
CA PHE A 76 -20.87 -3.11 15.12
C PHE A 76 -21.87 -4.23 15.41
N GLN A 77 -22.73 -4.06 16.42
CA GLN A 77 -23.82 -4.98 16.73
C GLN A 77 -25.04 -4.73 15.85
N GLU A 78 -25.36 -3.48 15.56
CA GLU A 78 -26.49 -3.12 14.70
C GLU A 78 -26.18 -3.22 13.20
N ILE A 79 -24.95 -2.93 12.80
CA ILE A 79 -24.52 -2.91 11.39
C ILE A 79 -23.38 -3.92 11.21
N THR A 80 -23.77 -5.20 11.17
CA THR A 80 -22.83 -6.33 10.99
C THR A 80 -22.06 -6.26 9.66
N GLU A 81 -22.58 -5.53 8.68
CA GLU A 81 -21.99 -5.24 7.39
C GLU A 81 -20.63 -4.53 7.48
N ILE A 82 -20.32 -3.91 8.63
CA ILE A 82 -19.00 -3.32 8.90
C ILE A 82 -17.90 -4.41 8.90
N TYR A 83 -18.21 -5.66 9.27
CA TYR A 83 -17.23 -6.76 9.23
C TYR A 83 -16.80 -7.12 7.81
N ILE A 84 -17.68 -6.95 6.82
CA ILE A 84 -17.34 -7.10 5.40
C ILE A 84 -16.35 -6.01 4.96
N LEU A 85 -16.51 -4.82 5.52
CA LEU A 85 -15.70 -3.65 5.21
C LEU A 85 -14.29 -3.72 5.83
N VAL A 86 -14.15 -4.34 7.00
CA VAL A 86 -12.88 -4.41 7.74
C VAL A 86 -11.75 -5.01 6.89
N PRO A 87 -11.84 -6.23 6.35
CA PRO A 87 -10.75 -6.79 5.53
C PRO A 87 -10.53 -6.00 4.24
N ALA A 88 -11.59 -5.47 3.62
CA ALA A 88 -11.47 -4.66 2.41
C ALA A 88 -10.65 -3.38 2.65
N LEU A 89 -10.84 -2.72 3.79
CA LEU A 89 -10.08 -1.53 4.17
C LEU A 89 -8.64 -1.85 4.59
N LEU A 90 -8.43 -2.95 5.32
CA LEU A 90 -7.10 -3.42 5.71
C LEU A 90 -6.25 -3.78 4.48
N ASP A 91 -6.82 -4.50 3.52
CA ASP A 91 -6.14 -4.88 2.28
C ASP A 91 -5.89 -3.66 1.37
N LEU A 92 -6.88 -2.77 1.22
CA LEU A 92 -6.71 -1.50 0.53
C LEU A 92 -5.48 -0.77 1.06
N LYS A 93 -5.41 -0.58 2.39
CA LYS A 93 -4.29 0.09 3.05
C LYS A 93 -2.96 -0.63 2.78
N GLY A 94 -2.92 -1.95 2.97
CA GLY A 94 -1.71 -2.75 2.76
C GLY A 94 -1.16 -2.59 1.34
N ASN A 95 -2.02 -2.61 0.34
CA ASN A 95 -1.65 -2.45 -1.06
C ASN A 95 -1.12 -1.04 -1.38
N LEU A 96 -1.76 -0.01 -0.84
CA LEU A 96 -1.38 1.38 -1.10
C LEU A 96 -0.03 1.74 -0.48
N GLU A 97 0.19 1.32 0.76
CA GLU A 97 1.39 1.70 1.52
C GLU A 97 2.60 0.87 1.15
N MET A 98 2.41 -0.42 0.85
CA MET A 98 3.50 -1.23 0.33
C MET A 98 3.97 -0.69 -1.02
N THR A 99 3.03 -0.24 -1.86
CA THR A 99 3.35 0.43 -3.12
C THR A 99 4.10 1.76 -2.90
N LEU A 100 3.65 2.57 -1.93
CA LEU A 100 4.34 3.80 -1.54
C LEU A 100 5.77 3.52 -1.04
N ALA A 101 5.90 2.58 -0.12
CA ALA A 101 7.16 2.20 0.51
C ALA A 101 8.16 1.73 -0.54
N SER A 102 7.76 0.83 -1.44
CA SER A 102 8.60 0.33 -2.51
C SER A 102 9.08 1.45 -3.44
N ARG A 103 8.21 2.40 -3.81
CA ARG A 103 8.60 3.54 -4.65
C ARG A 103 9.57 4.47 -3.94
N LEU A 104 9.26 4.85 -2.71
CA LEU A 104 10.09 5.75 -1.94
C LEU A 104 11.43 5.11 -1.59
N SER A 105 11.46 3.81 -1.30
CA SER A 105 12.69 3.04 -1.07
C SER A 105 13.56 2.98 -2.33
N THR A 106 12.96 2.71 -3.49
CA THR A 106 13.69 2.74 -4.76
C THR A 106 14.36 4.10 -4.98
N GLN A 107 13.65 5.19 -4.67
CA GLN A 107 14.19 6.55 -4.78
C GLN A 107 15.24 6.86 -3.71
N ALA A 108 15.11 6.29 -2.51
CA ALA A 108 16.12 6.34 -1.45
C ALA A 108 17.42 5.69 -1.92
N ASN A 109 17.32 4.48 -2.49
CA ASN A 109 18.45 3.68 -2.92
C ASN A 109 19.17 4.27 -4.15
N ILE A 110 18.45 4.99 -5.02
CA ILE A 110 19.03 5.75 -6.14
C ILE A 110 19.71 7.06 -5.66
N GLY A 111 19.57 7.43 -4.38
CA GLY A 111 20.16 8.65 -3.81
C GLY A 111 19.35 9.93 -4.08
N ASN A 112 18.11 9.81 -4.55
CA ASN A 112 17.26 10.97 -4.78
C ASN A 112 16.70 11.59 -3.49
N ILE A 113 16.76 10.88 -2.34
CA ILE A 113 16.41 11.44 -1.02
C ILE A 113 17.28 12.64 -0.65
N ASP A 114 18.53 12.68 -1.09
CA ASP A 114 19.45 13.78 -0.74
C ASP A 114 19.03 15.10 -1.40
N LYS A 115 18.18 15.04 -2.44
CA LYS A 115 17.55 16.19 -3.09
C LYS A 115 16.17 16.42 -2.50
N ILE A 116 16.12 17.08 -1.34
CA ILE A 116 14.91 17.31 -0.53
C ILE A 116 13.71 17.81 -1.36
N CYS A 117 13.91 18.74 -2.30
CA CYS A 117 12.82 19.23 -3.15
C CYS A 117 12.21 18.12 -4.04
N LYS A 118 13.06 17.34 -4.72
CA LYS A 118 12.60 16.24 -5.59
C LYS A 118 11.90 15.15 -4.80
N PHE A 119 12.46 14.80 -3.64
CA PHE A 119 11.86 13.81 -2.75
C PHE A 119 10.51 14.27 -2.22
N LYS A 120 10.38 15.55 -1.84
CA LYS A 120 9.12 16.13 -1.38
C LYS A 120 8.05 16.11 -2.48
N ASP A 121 8.39 16.48 -3.71
CA ASP A 121 7.45 16.47 -4.83
C ASP A 121 6.96 15.04 -5.15
N LEU A 122 7.87 14.06 -5.10
CA LEU A 122 7.54 12.65 -5.28
C LEU A 122 6.67 12.12 -4.13
N PHE A 123 6.99 12.47 -2.89
CA PHE A 123 6.22 12.08 -1.71
C PHE A 123 4.80 12.66 -1.76
N ILE A 124 4.67 13.97 -2.00
CA ILE A 124 3.36 14.64 -2.11
C ILE A 124 2.56 14.02 -3.25
N GLY A 125 3.16 13.78 -4.41
CA GLY A 125 2.50 13.11 -5.53
C GLY A 125 1.92 11.75 -5.15
N ASN A 126 2.69 10.92 -4.45
CA ASN A 126 2.22 9.60 -4.04
C ASN A 126 1.18 9.67 -2.91
N VAL A 127 1.29 10.61 -1.95
CA VAL A 127 0.24 10.83 -0.95
C VAL A 127 -1.07 11.23 -1.63
N ILE A 128 -1.01 12.10 -2.65
CA ILE A 128 -2.20 12.48 -3.42
C ILE A 128 -2.80 11.26 -4.14
N LEU A 129 -1.96 10.45 -4.76
CA LEU A 129 -2.45 9.23 -5.41
C LEU A 129 -3.12 8.27 -4.41
N ILE A 130 -2.50 8.03 -3.25
CA ILE A 130 -3.02 7.12 -2.22
C ILE A 130 -4.39 7.55 -1.74
N GLN A 131 -4.59 8.85 -1.52
CA GLN A 131 -5.85 9.38 -1.04
C GLN A 131 -6.96 9.29 -2.10
N LEU A 132 -6.62 9.52 -3.36
CA LEU A 132 -7.54 9.27 -4.47
C LEU A 132 -7.96 7.79 -4.50
N GLN A 133 -7.00 6.88 -4.39
CA GLN A 133 -7.28 5.44 -4.35
C GLN A 133 -8.05 5.04 -3.09
N ALA A 134 -7.75 5.64 -1.94
CA ALA A 134 -8.44 5.39 -0.67
C ALA A 134 -9.92 5.79 -0.77
N ILE A 135 -10.22 6.95 -1.35
CA ILE A 135 -11.60 7.40 -1.55
C ILE A 135 -12.35 6.46 -2.50
N VAL A 136 -11.78 6.16 -3.67
CA VAL A 136 -12.44 5.32 -4.68
C VAL A 136 -12.67 3.91 -4.16
N ILE A 137 -11.64 3.28 -3.60
CA ILE A 137 -11.74 1.89 -3.16
C ILE A 137 -12.54 1.78 -1.86
N GLY A 138 -12.43 2.74 -0.93
CA GLY A 138 -13.29 2.80 0.25
C GLY A 138 -14.77 2.90 -0.14
N PHE A 139 -15.09 3.75 -1.12
CA PHE A 139 -16.46 3.87 -1.62
C PHE A 139 -16.94 2.57 -2.29
N LEU A 140 -16.11 1.94 -3.14
CA LEU A 140 -16.45 0.65 -3.75
C LEU A 140 -16.64 -0.47 -2.71
N ALA A 141 -15.78 -0.54 -1.69
CA ALA A 141 -15.91 -1.50 -0.59
C ALA A 141 -17.24 -1.33 0.16
N ALA A 142 -17.66 -0.09 0.39
CA ALA A 142 -18.97 0.20 0.99
C ALA A 142 -20.12 -0.24 0.08
N LEU A 143 -20.04 0.01 -1.23
CA LEU A 143 -21.04 -0.46 -2.20
C LEU A 143 -21.15 -1.99 -2.23
N VAL A 144 -20.02 -2.70 -2.17
CA VAL A 144 -20.00 -4.17 -2.09
C VAL A 144 -20.66 -4.64 -0.81
N SER A 145 -20.33 -4.05 0.33
CA SER A 145 -20.95 -4.36 1.62
C SER A 145 -22.47 -4.12 1.61
N ILE A 146 -22.92 -2.99 1.04
CA ILE A 146 -24.35 -2.66 0.87
C ILE A 146 -25.05 -3.66 -0.06
N LEU A 147 -24.42 -4.05 -1.17
CA LEU A 147 -24.97 -5.01 -2.10
C LEU A 147 -25.18 -6.37 -1.41
N ILE A 148 -24.21 -6.82 -0.62
CA ILE A 148 -24.31 -8.08 0.11
C ILE A 148 -25.37 -7.99 1.21
N SER A 149 -25.45 -6.87 1.94
CA SER A 149 -26.51 -6.61 2.92
C SER A 149 -27.91 -6.75 2.31
N TRP A 150 -28.11 -6.13 1.15
CA TRP A 150 -29.38 -6.19 0.43
C TRP A 150 -29.72 -7.62 -0.01
N LEU A 151 -28.74 -8.36 -0.53
CA LEU A 151 -28.92 -9.76 -0.94
C LEU A 151 -29.21 -10.70 0.23
N SER A 152 -28.62 -10.45 1.40
CA SER A 152 -28.77 -11.30 2.59
C SER A 152 -30.08 -11.04 3.34
N GLN A 153 -30.44 -9.77 3.57
CA GLN A 153 -31.59 -9.41 4.41
C GLN A 153 -32.88 -9.12 3.62
N GLY A 154 -32.79 -8.92 2.31
CA GLY A 154 -33.95 -8.62 1.45
C GLY A 154 -34.55 -7.22 1.62
N HIS A 155 -34.07 -6.42 2.58
CA HIS A 155 -34.50 -5.05 2.84
C HIS A 155 -33.33 -4.08 2.76
N PHE A 156 -33.56 -2.93 2.11
CA PHE A 156 -32.55 -1.89 1.96
C PHE A 156 -32.75 -0.81 3.03
N ASN A 157 -31.88 -0.77 4.03
CA ASN A 157 -31.87 0.32 5.01
C ASN A 157 -30.93 1.44 4.55
N ILE A 158 -31.51 2.52 4.02
CA ILE A 158 -30.75 3.69 3.55
C ILE A 158 -29.84 4.28 4.63
N ARG A 159 -30.25 4.19 5.91
CA ARG A 159 -29.48 4.73 7.02
C ARG A 159 -28.18 3.96 7.22
N TYR A 160 -28.24 2.64 7.18
CA TYR A 160 -27.05 1.79 7.28
C TYR A 160 -26.16 1.95 6.05
N ALA A 161 -26.74 2.06 4.85
CA ALA A 161 -25.98 2.35 3.63
C ALA A 161 -25.21 3.67 3.72
N LEU A 162 -25.83 4.74 4.24
CA LEU A 162 -25.15 6.03 4.43
C LEU A 162 -24.01 5.94 5.45
N ILE A 163 -24.22 5.20 6.55
CA ILE A 163 -23.17 5.00 7.58
C ILE A 163 -22.01 4.21 7.00
N LEU A 164 -22.27 3.11 6.28
CA LEU A 164 -21.24 2.29 5.64
C LEU A 164 -20.41 3.10 4.64
N CYS A 165 -21.06 3.86 3.74
CA CYS A 165 -20.36 4.72 2.78
C CYS A 165 -19.53 5.82 3.46
N SER A 166 -20.14 6.55 4.40
CA SER A 166 -19.49 7.69 5.06
C SER A 166 -18.32 7.24 5.93
N SER A 167 -18.52 6.18 6.73
CA SER A 167 -17.46 5.63 7.59
C SER A 167 -16.33 5.03 6.76
N SER A 168 -16.64 4.23 5.74
CA SER A 168 -15.62 3.64 4.87
C SER A 168 -14.69 4.67 4.24
N VAL A 169 -15.25 5.67 3.55
CA VAL A 169 -14.45 6.67 2.84
C VAL A 169 -13.68 7.56 3.81
N SER A 170 -14.31 7.96 4.92
CA SER A 170 -13.64 8.75 5.97
C SER A 170 -12.49 7.97 6.59
N THR A 171 -12.71 6.70 6.93
CA THR A 171 -11.70 5.83 7.52
C THR A 171 -10.55 5.59 6.56
N ALA A 172 -10.83 5.22 5.31
CA ALA A 172 -9.80 4.99 4.30
C ALA A 172 -8.89 6.22 4.17
N THR A 173 -9.49 7.41 4.06
CA THR A 173 -8.77 8.68 3.92
C THR A 173 -7.95 9.04 5.17
N ILE A 174 -8.54 8.94 6.37
CA ILE A 174 -7.87 9.30 7.62
C ILE A 174 -6.73 8.33 7.90
N ALA A 175 -6.98 7.02 7.79
CA ALA A 175 -5.97 5.99 8.00
C ALA A 175 -4.81 6.13 7.00
N SER A 176 -5.10 6.33 5.70
CA SER A 176 -4.06 6.52 4.69
C SER A 176 -3.28 7.82 4.87
N THR A 177 -3.90 8.86 5.44
CA THR A 177 -3.20 10.12 5.76
C THR A 177 -2.22 9.90 6.91
N VAL A 178 -2.72 9.34 8.03
CA VAL A 178 -1.92 9.09 9.22
C VAL A 178 -0.74 8.20 8.87
N LEU A 179 -0.98 7.09 8.17
CA LEU A 179 0.11 6.20 7.85
C LEU A 179 1.02 6.72 6.75
N GLY A 180 0.52 7.46 5.76
CA GLY A 180 1.38 8.14 4.78
C GLY A 180 2.44 9.02 5.46
N VAL A 181 2.07 9.75 6.52
CA VAL A 181 3.01 10.54 7.33
C VAL A 181 3.98 9.65 8.10
N VAL A 182 3.49 8.60 8.76
CA VAL A 182 4.34 7.65 9.49
C VAL A 182 5.38 7.03 8.54
N MET A 183 4.96 6.60 7.36
CA MET A 183 5.84 6.00 6.36
C MET A 183 6.90 6.97 5.87
N MET A 184 6.57 8.25 5.69
CA MET A 184 7.55 9.29 5.38
C MET A 184 8.66 9.34 6.43
N ILE A 185 8.27 9.37 7.71
CA ILE A 185 9.20 9.46 8.84
C ILE A 185 10.09 8.22 8.86
N VAL A 186 9.50 7.02 8.74
CA VAL A 186 10.23 5.75 8.75
C VAL A 186 11.26 5.69 7.63
N ILE A 187 10.90 6.12 6.42
CA ILE A 187 11.80 6.05 5.26
C ILE A 187 12.95 7.04 5.40
N VAL A 188 12.65 8.29 5.79
CA VAL A 188 13.69 9.31 6.00
C VAL A 188 14.63 8.90 7.15
N LEU A 189 14.10 8.33 8.23
CA LEU A 189 14.90 7.87 9.36
C LEU A 189 15.76 6.66 8.98
N SER A 190 15.20 5.70 8.25
CA SER A 190 15.94 4.52 7.76
C SER A 190 17.11 4.93 6.87
N HIS A 191 16.90 5.89 5.95
CA HIS A 191 17.95 6.47 5.11
C HIS A 191 19.05 7.12 5.95
N LYS A 192 18.68 7.94 6.95
CA LYS A 192 19.66 8.56 7.87
C LYS A 192 20.45 7.53 8.67
N CYS A 193 19.84 6.42 9.04
CA CYS A 193 20.49 5.31 9.75
C CYS A 193 21.30 4.37 8.84
N LYS A 194 21.33 4.61 7.52
CA LYS A 194 21.96 3.73 6.52
C LYS A 194 21.42 2.28 6.57
N ILE A 195 20.15 2.13 6.93
CA ILE A 195 19.42 0.86 6.86
C ILE A 195 18.54 0.91 5.63
N ASN A 196 18.43 -0.20 4.89
CA ASN A 196 17.52 -0.27 3.77
C ASN A 196 16.09 0.02 4.24
N PRO A 197 15.43 1.08 3.73
CA PRO A 197 14.09 1.45 4.17
C PRO A 197 13.07 0.33 3.97
N ASP A 198 13.20 -0.56 2.98
CA ASP A 198 12.25 -1.66 2.77
C ASP A 198 12.21 -2.65 3.95
N ASN A 199 13.34 -2.86 4.62
CA ASN A 199 13.48 -3.81 5.73
C ASN A 199 12.73 -3.34 7.00
N ILE A 200 12.48 -2.03 7.13
CA ILE A 200 11.79 -1.42 8.27
C ILE A 200 10.39 -0.94 7.88
N ALA A 201 10.26 -0.30 6.72
CA ALA A 201 9.02 0.28 6.22
C ALA A 201 7.93 -0.78 6.05
N THR A 202 8.24 -1.94 5.46
CA THR A 202 7.22 -2.96 5.17
C THR A 202 6.60 -3.55 6.44
N PRO A 203 7.38 -4.00 7.44
CA PRO A 203 6.81 -4.53 8.68
C PRO A 203 6.07 -3.46 9.51
N VAL A 204 6.55 -2.21 9.50
CA VAL A 204 5.91 -1.10 10.20
C VAL A 204 4.59 -0.70 9.53
N ALA A 205 4.56 -0.63 8.20
CA ALA A 205 3.34 -0.37 7.43
C ALA A 205 2.27 -1.43 7.74
N ALA A 206 2.65 -2.71 7.73
CA ALA A 206 1.76 -3.82 8.03
C ALA A 206 1.08 -3.63 9.39
N SER A 207 1.86 -3.51 10.48
CA SER A 207 1.28 -3.49 11.82
C SER A 207 0.58 -2.19 12.20
N LEU A 208 1.23 -1.04 12.01
CA LEU A 208 0.63 0.24 12.38
C LEU A 208 -0.58 0.58 11.52
N GLY A 209 -0.56 0.19 10.25
CA GLY A 209 -1.69 0.47 9.38
C GLY A 209 -2.92 -0.36 9.71
N ASP A 210 -2.75 -1.61 10.15
CA ASP A 210 -3.90 -2.44 10.55
C ASP A 210 -4.52 -1.90 11.84
N LEU A 211 -3.68 -1.58 12.84
CA LEU A 211 -4.10 -0.92 14.06
C LEU A 211 -4.82 0.41 13.77
N THR A 212 -4.21 1.27 12.96
CA THR A 212 -4.78 2.58 12.63
C THR A 212 -6.11 2.43 11.92
N THR A 213 -6.22 1.53 10.94
CA THR A 213 -7.46 1.29 10.20
C THR A 213 -8.57 0.81 11.14
N VAL A 214 -8.32 -0.16 12.03
CA VAL A 214 -9.35 -0.65 12.98
C VAL A 214 -9.76 0.44 13.97
N ILE A 215 -8.80 1.17 14.55
CA ILE A 215 -9.08 2.27 15.49
C ILE A 215 -9.94 3.34 14.83
N VAL A 216 -9.52 3.80 13.64
CA VAL A 216 -10.19 4.87 12.92
C VAL A 216 -11.56 4.39 12.44
N LEU A 217 -11.68 3.16 11.93
CA LEU A 217 -12.96 2.60 11.52
C LEU A 217 -13.94 2.61 12.68
N ALA A 218 -13.53 2.06 13.82
CA ALA A 218 -14.40 1.95 14.98
C ALA A 218 -14.81 3.32 15.54
N GLY A 219 -13.85 4.24 15.65
CA GLY A 219 -14.13 5.59 16.12
C GLY A 219 -15.05 6.37 15.17
N VAL A 220 -14.78 6.32 13.87
CA VAL A 220 -15.57 7.05 12.85
C VAL A 220 -16.96 6.44 12.70
N SER A 221 -17.07 5.11 12.65
CA SER A 221 -18.37 4.44 12.50
C SER A 221 -19.27 4.72 13.71
N GLU A 222 -18.73 4.63 14.93
CA GLU A 222 -19.49 4.91 16.16
C GLU A 222 -19.89 6.39 16.24
N PHE A 223 -18.98 7.31 15.92
CA PHE A 223 -19.26 8.74 15.89
C PHE A 223 -20.37 9.09 14.88
N LEU A 224 -20.26 8.58 13.65
CA LEU A 224 -21.27 8.81 12.62
C LEU A 224 -22.60 8.15 12.97
N PHE A 225 -22.58 6.96 13.57
CA PHE A 225 -23.79 6.27 14.04
C PHE A 225 -24.56 7.11 15.06
N GLN A 226 -23.85 7.68 16.04
CA GLN A 226 -24.42 8.59 17.04
C GLN A 226 -24.99 9.86 16.40
N ILE A 227 -24.28 10.49 15.46
CA ILE A 227 -24.77 11.68 14.74
C ILE A 227 -25.98 11.37 13.87
N THR A 228 -26.03 10.21 13.22
CA THR A 228 -27.11 9.85 12.30
C THR A 228 -28.46 9.80 13.01
N ASN A 229 -28.49 9.53 14.32
CA ASN A 229 -29.73 9.59 15.11
C ASN A 229 -30.36 10.99 15.11
N PHE A 230 -29.55 12.03 14.93
CA PHE A 230 -29.99 13.42 14.97
C PHE A 230 -30.03 14.06 13.57
N HIS A 231 -29.06 13.77 12.69
CA HIS A 231 -28.90 14.46 11.40
C HIS A 231 -28.36 13.55 10.27
N SER A 232 -29.24 12.87 9.54
CA SER A 232 -28.87 12.03 8.38
C SER A 232 -28.24 12.80 7.21
N LEU A 233 -28.53 14.10 7.09
CA LEU A 233 -28.00 14.95 6.02
C LEU A 233 -26.48 15.15 6.12
N LEU A 234 -25.91 15.11 7.33
CA LEU A 234 -24.46 15.24 7.52
C LEU A 234 -23.70 14.08 6.85
N LEU A 235 -24.25 12.87 6.85
CA LEU A 235 -23.62 11.71 6.22
C LEU A 235 -23.59 11.85 4.69
N MET A 236 -24.70 12.31 4.11
CA MET A 236 -24.75 12.62 2.68
C MET A 236 -23.72 13.69 2.31
N MET A 237 -23.59 14.75 3.13
CA MET A 237 -22.59 15.78 2.92
C MET A 237 -21.16 15.23 3.01
N THR A 238 -20.86 14.31 3.93
CA THR A 238 -19.53 13.69 3.99
C THR A 238 -19.22 12.88 2.74
N ILE A 239 -20.18 12.10 2.23
CA ILE A 239 -20.00 11.31 1.00
C ILE A 239 -19.77 12.25 -0.19
N VAL A 240 -20.63 13.25 -0.37
CA VAL A 240 -20.52 14.22 -1.47
C VAL A 240 -19.18 14.95 -1.41
N PHE A 241 -18.75 15.39 -0.21
CA PHE A 241 -17.45 16.03 -0.02
C PHE A 241 -16.31 15.16 -0.57
N PHE A 242 -16.19 13.90 -0.16
CA PHE A 242 -15.13 13.03 -0.66
C PHE A 242 -15.25 12.72 -2.15
N LEU A 243 -16.46 12.50 -2.67
CA LEU A 243 -16.65 12.26 -4.11
C LEU A 243 -16.23 13.46 -4.96
N THR A 244 -16.44 14.69 -4.47
CA THR A 244 -15.98 15.91 -5.18
C THR A 244 -14.46 16.08 -5.15
N LEU A 245 -13.76 15.45 -4.21
CA LEU A 245 -12.30 15.42 -4.18
C LEU A 245 -11.72 14.52 -5.28
N ILE A 246 -12.39 13.44 -5.68
CA ILE A 246 -11.91 12.52 -6.73
C ILE A 246 -11.42 13.24 -8.00
N PRO A 247 -12.22 14.09 -8.68
CA PRO A 247 -11.76 14.76 -9.90
C PRO A 247 -10.59 15.71 -9.63
N ILE A 248 -10.57 16.40 -8.48
CA ILE A 248 -9.50 17.32 -8.10
C ILE A 248 -8.18 16.55 -7.99
N TRP A 249 -8.17 15.45 -7.23
CA TRP A 249 -6.96 14.66 -6.99
C TRP A 249 -6.53 13.92 -8.25
N THR A 250 -7.48 13.48 -9.09
CA THR A 250 -7.20 12.90 -10.41
C THR A 250 -6.47 13.89 -11.32
N ILE A 251 -6.92 15.15 -11.39
CA ILE A 251 -6.27 16.19 -12.20
C ILE A 251 -4.86 16.46 -11.68
N ILE A 252 -4.67 16.52 -10.36
CA ILE A 252 -3.36 16.77 -9.75
C ILE A 252 -2.40 15.59 -10.03
N CYS A 253 -2.85 14.35 -9.85
CA CYS A 253 -2.06 13.16 -10.15
C CYS A 253 -1.72 13.04 -11.64
N ALA A 254 -2.65 13.36 -12.53
CA ALA A 254 -2.42 13.29 -13.98
C ALA A 254 -1.37 14.30 -14.48
N ARG A 255 -1.13 15.38 -13.72
CA ARG A 255 -0.08 16.37 -14.00
C ARG A 255 1.27 16.01 -13.39
N ASN A 256 1.32 15.07 -12.46
CA ASN A 256 2.55 14.69 -11.77
C ASN A 256 3.21 13.48 -12.45
N GLU A 257 4.36 13.70 -13.07
CA GLU A 257 5.13 12.70 -13.82
C GLU A 257 5.46 11.45 -13.00
N HIS A 258 5.64 11.59 -11.68
CA HIS A 258 6.01 10.46 -10.81
C HIS A 258 4.87 9.49 -10.52
N VAL A 259 3.61 9.90 -10.70
CA VAL A 259 2.43 9.10 -10.30
C VAL A 259 1.43 8.88 -11.44
N LYS A 260 1.56 9.59 -12.56
CA LYS A 260 0.65 9.48 -13.71
C LYS A 260 0.54 8.06 -14.24
N ASP A 261 1.65 7.34 -14.41
CA ASP A 261 1.60 5.97 -14.96
C ASP A 261 0.84 5.02 -14.03
N VAL A 262 0.98 5.24 -12.73
CA VAL A 262 0.31 4.45 -11.70
C VAL A 262 -1.17 4.78 -11.66
N LEU A 263 -1.52 6.06 -11.80
CA LEU A 263 -2.91 6.48 -11.93
C LEU A 263 -3.62 5.79 -13.10
N ILE A 264 -2.91 5.45 -14.18
CA ILE A 264 -3.51 4.82 -15.35
C ILE A 264 -3.56 3.30 -15.19
N HIS A 265 -2.46 2.67 -14.73
CA HIS A 265 -2.32 1.22 -14.76
C HIS A 265 -2.56 0.52 -13.41
N GLY A 266 -2.59 1.27 -12.30
CA GLY A 266 -2.62 0.71 -10.94
C GLY A 266 -3.98 0.21 -10.44
N TRP A 267 -5.08 0.44 -11.16
CA TRP A 267 -6.43 0.15 -10.64
C TRP A 267 -6.79 -1.33 -10.61
N SER A 268 -6.45 -2.08 -11.65
CA SER A 268 -6.82 -3.49 -11.78
C SER A 268 -6.40 -4.34 -10.57
N PRO A 269 -5.14 -4.31 -10.10
CA PRO A 269 -4.74 -5.11 -8.94
C PRO A 269 -5.44 -4.66 -7.65
N ILE A 270 -5.60 -3.36 -7.41
CA ILE A 270 -6.19 -2.84 -6.17
C ILE A 270 -7.68 -3.17 -6.10
N ILE A 271 -8.42 -3.03 -7.20
CA ILE A 271 -9.84 -3.37 -7.26
C ILE A 271 -10.02 -4.89 -7.11
N ALA A 272 -9.19 -5.69 -7.76
CA ALA A 272 -9.25 -7.15 -7.64
C ALA A 272 -8.99 -7.61 -6.19
N ALA A 273 -7.96 -7.06 -5.54
CA ALA A 273 -7.64 -7.35 -4.15
C ALA A 273 -8.81 -6.96 -3.22
N MET A 274 -9.40 -5.78 -3.41
CA MET A 274 -10.56 -5.34 -2.62
C MET A 274 -11.75 -6.31 -2.75
N PHE A 275 -12.05 -6.82 -3.94
CA PHE A 275 -13.12 -7.80 -4.11
C PHE A 275 -12.83 -9.10 -3.36
N ILE A 276 -11.60 -9.61 -3.45
CA ILE A 276 -11.17 -10.81 -2.74
C ILE A 276 -11.30 -10.59 -1.22
N SER A 277 -10.80 -9.47 -0.72
CA SER A 277 -10.82 -9.13 0.70
C SER A 277 -12.24 -8.94 1.23
N SER A 278 -13.14 -8.35 0.43
CA SER A 278 -14.56 -8.23 0.76
C SER A 278 -15.23 -9.60 0.93
N THR A 279 -14.87 -10.58 0.11
CA THR A 279 -15.37 -11.96 0.31
C THR A 279 -14.84 -12.60 1.59
N GLY A 280 -13.60 -12.29 1.99
CA GLY A 280 -13.04 -12.72 3.27
C GLY A 280 -13.82 -12.15 4.47
N GLY A 281 -14.29 -10.91 4.37
CA GLY A 281 -15.10 -10.28 5.41
C GLY A 281 -16.50 -10.88 5.61
N LEU A 282 -16.99 -11.69 4.67
CA LEU A 282 -18.24 -12.46 4.86
C LEU A 282 -18.08 -13.67 5.80
N ILE A 283 -16.85 -14.15 5.97
CA ILE A 283 -16.56 -15.31 6.81
C ILE A 283 -16.36 -14.90 8.28
N LEU A 284 -16.10 -13.61 8.53
CA LEU A 284 -15.73 -13.05 9.83
C LEU A 284 -16.93 -12.76 10.74
#